data_AF-A0A9P6C9R8-F1
#
_entry.id   AF-A0A9P6C9R8-F1
#
_cell.length_a   1.000
_cell.length_b   1.000
_cell.length_c   1.000
_cell.angle_alpha   90.00
_cell.angle_beta   90.00
_cell.angle_gamma   90.00
#
_symmetry.space_group_name_H-M   'P 1'
#
loop_
_entity.id
_entity.type
_entity.pdbx_description
1 polymer ?
#
loop_
_entity_poly.entity_id
_entity_poly.type
_entity_poly.pdbx_seq_one_letter_code
_entity_poly.pdbx_strand_id
1 'polypeptide(L)'
;LERLDKEIFQVQEVANRLSGLFERREHEAARIRTIQGSISALKRIPPEVLAEIFIYFIPEDYPYITIPNINLYCYPWFLGRVCSRWRQIMWETPRLW
;
A
#
# COMPACT_ATOMS: atom_id res chain seq x y z
N LEU A 1 -34.94 12.79 40.47
CA LEU A 1 -33.81 11.85 40.49
C LEU A 1 -33.75 11.10 39.17
N GLU A 2 -34.79 10.36 38.78
CA GLU A 2 -34.86 9.61 37.50
C GLU A 2 -34.48 10.40 36.22
N ARG A 3 -34.87 11.67 36.11
CA ARG A 3 -34.48 12.51 34.95
C ARG A 3 -32.97 12.73 34.87
N LEU A 4 -32.32 12.98 36.01
CA LEU A 4 -30.87 13.17 36.08
C LEU A 4 -30.14 11.87 35.81
N ASP A 5 -30.64 10.73 36.32
CA ASP A 5 -30.05 9.42 36.05
C ASP A 5 -30.10 9.07 34.56
N LYS A 6 -31.20 9.43 33.87
CA LYS A 6 -31.33 9.27 32.42
C LYS A 6 -30.34 10.14 31.66
N GLU A 7 -30.17 11.40 32.06
CA GLU A 7 -29.20 12.32 31.44
C GLU A 7 -27.75 11.82 31.65
N ILE A 8 -27.42 11.33 32.86
CA ILE A 8 -26.11 10.74 33.18
C ILE A 8 -25.85 9.51 32.31
N PHE A 9 -26.84 8.63 32.17
CA PHE A 9 -26.70 7.43 31.33
C PHE A 9 -26.42 7.79 29.86
N GLN A 10 -27.14 8.78 29.32
CA GLN A 10 -26.94 9.24 27.94
C GLN A 10 -25.55 9.84 27.73
N VAL A 11 -25.06 10.65 28.68
CA VAL A 11 -23.69 11.20 28.61
C VAL A 11 -22.65 10.08 28.67
N GLN A 12 -22.85 9.09 29.53
CA GLN A 12 -21.94 7.95 29.65
C GLN A 12 -21.90 7.12 28.36
N GLU A 13 -23.04 6.90 27.72
CA GLU A 13 -23.13 6.19 26.44
C GLU A 13 -22.37 6.91 25.33
N VAL A 14 -22.56 8.23 25.22
CA VAL A 14 -21.84 9.06 24.24
C VAL A 14 -20.34 9.07 24.52
N ALA A 15 -19.93 9.17 25.78
CA ALA A 15 -18.53 9.13 26.17
C ALA A 15 -17.88 7.79 25.80
N ASN A 16 -18.55 6.67 26.07
CA ASN A 16 -18.06 5.33 25.69
C ASN A 16 -17.92 5.19 24.17
N ARG A 17 -18.89 5.72 23.41
CA ARG A 17 -18.82 5.72 21.94
C ARG A 17 -17.66 6.57 21.42
N LEU A 18 -17.41 7.72 22.03
CA LEU A 18 -16.26 8.57 21.69
C LEU A 18 -14.94 7.87 21.95
N SER A 19 -14.79 7.21 23.11
CA SER A 19 -13.60 6.42 23.43
C SER A 19 -13.33 5.35 22.37
N GLY A 20 -14.36 4.58 21.98
CA GLY A 20 -14.23 3.58 20.91
C GLY A 20 -13.86 4.19 19.55
N LEU A 21 -14.30 5.42 19.24
CA LEU A 21 -13.87 6.12 18.02
C LEU A 21 -12.40 6.58 18.10
N PHE A 22 -11.93 7.04 19.26
CA PHE A 22 -10.54 7.42 19.47
C PHE A 22 -9.60 6.23 19.32
N GLU A 23 -9.93 5.10 19.92
CA GLU A 23 -9.16 3.85 19.78
C GLU A 23 -9.07 3.40 18.32
N ARG A 24 -10.19 3.42 17.60
CA ARG A 24 -10.21 3.11 16.16
C ARG A 24 -9.35 4.08 15.36
N ARG A 25 -9.43 5.38 15.65
CA ARG A 25 -8.64 6.41 14.99
C ARG A 25 -7.14 6.24 15.26
N GLU A 26 -6.76 5.84 16.47
CA GLU A 26 -5.38 5.55 16.83
C GLU A 26 -4.87 4.30 16.11
N HIS A 27 -5.67 3.22 16.09
CA HIS A 27 -5.35 1.99 15.39
C HIS A 27 -5.12 2.23 13.88
N GLU A 28 -6.03 2.93 13.21
CA GLU A 28 -5.85 3.26 11.79
C GLU A 28 -4.65 4.20 11.55
N ALA A 29 -4.41 5.16 12.44
CA ALA A 29 -3.25 6.04 12.34
C ALA A 29 -1.93 5.26 12.50
N ALA A 30 -1.87 4.27 13.40
CA ALA A 30 -0.72 3.40 13.55
C ALA A 30 -0.46 2.59 12.28
N ARG A 31 -1.50 2.01 11.68
CA ARG A 31 -1.39 1.28 10.39
C ARG A 31 -0.84 2.16 9.27
N ILE A 32 -1.36 3.37 9.14
CA ILE A 32 -0.89 4.34 8.13
C ILE A 32 0.60 4.66 8.36
N ARG A 33 1.02 4.93 9.60
CA ARG A 33 2.42 5.22 9.93
C ARG A 33 3.34 4.05 9.54
N THR A 34 2.94 2.82 9.82
CA THR A 34 3.70 1.62 9.43
C THR A 34 3.88 1.53 7.91
N ILE A 35 2.79 1.71 7.15
CA ILE A 35 2.84 1.67 5.68
C ILE A 35 3.72 2.81 5.14
N GLN A 36 3.57 4.02 5.67
CA GLN A 36 4.39 5.17 5.29
C GLN A 36 5.89 4.94 5.59
N GLY A 37 6.21 4.30 6.71
CA GLY A 37 7.57 3.88 7.05
C GLY A 37 8.16 2.96 6.00
N SER A 38 7.42 1.92 5.58
CA SER A 38 7.84 1.01 4.52
C SER A 38 8.01 1.71 3.17
N ILE A 39 7.08 2.58 2.79
CA ILE A 39 7.18 3.38 1.55
C ILE A 39 8.41 4.29 1.59
N SER A 40 8.70 4.90 2.74
CA SER A 40 9.89 5.74 2.94
C SER A 40 11.18 4.93 2.72
N ALA A 41 11.26 3.72 3.25
CA ALA A 41 12.39 2.83 3.00
C ALA A 41 12.54 2.49 1.51
N LEU A 42 11.45 2.12 0.83
CA LEU A 42 11.43 1.87 -0.62
C LEU A 42 11.89 3.09 -1.44
N LYS A 43 11.55 4.31 -1.00
CA LYS A 43 11.99 5.56 -1.64
C LYS A 43 13.50 5.79 -1.56
N ARG A 44 14.19 5.23 -0.57
CA ARG A 44 15.64 5.40 -0.35
C ARG A 44 16.52 4.43 -1.13
N ILE A 45 15.94 3.36 -1.69
CA ILE A 45 16.67 2.40 -2.53
C ILE A 45 17.14 3.12 -3.80
N PRO A 46 18.42 3.06 -4.20
CA PRO A 46 18.88 3.66 -5.45
C PRO A 46 18.09 3.13 -6.67
N PRO A 47 17.83 3.96 -7.69
CA PRO A 47 17.06 3.53 -8.86
C PRO A 47 17.70 2.33 -9.58
N GLU A 48 19.03 2.21 -9.58
CA GLU A 48 19.79 1.11 -10.20
C GLU A 48 19.53 -0.22 -9.49
N VAL A 49 19.50 -0.20 -8.15
CA VAL A 49 19.19 -1.40 -7.35
C VAL A 49 17.75 -1.84 -7.59
N LEU A 50 16.82 -0.88 -7.68
CA LEU A 50 15.43 -1.20 -7.97
C LEU A 50 15.26 -1.73 -9.40
N ALA A 51 16.02 -1.21 -10.37
CA ALA A 51 16.05 -1.70 -11.74
C ALA A 51 16.56 -3.16 -11.81
N GLU A 52 17.63 -3.51 -11.10
CA GLU A 52 18.09 -4.91 -11.02
C GLU A 52 17.04 -5.83 -10.40
N ILE A 53 16.37 -5.39 -9.33
CA ILE A 53 15.24 -6.14 -8.75
C ILE A 53 14.13 -6.38 -9.78
N PHE A 54 13.81 -5.36 -10.60
CA PHE A 54 12.81 -5.50 -11.66
C PHE A 54 13.25 -6.51 -12.72
N ILE A 55 14.54 -6.53 -13.10
CA ILE A 55 15.09 -7.47 -14.07
C ILE A 55 14.97 -8.92 -13.55
N TYR A 56 15.32 -9.16 -12.28
CA TYR A 56 15.15 -10.48 -11.66
C TYR A 56 13.69 -10.90 -11.46
N PHE A 57 12.78 -9.93 -11.39
CA PHE A 57 11.35 -10.22 -11.32
C PHE A 57 10.77 -10.65 -12.68
N ILE A 58 11.52 -10.53 -13.77
CA ILE A 58 11.16 -11.04 -15.10
C ILE A 58 11.70 -12.48 -15.21
N PRO A 59 10.84 -13.50 -15.37
CA PRO A 59 11.33 -14.87 -15.58
C PRO A 59 12.03 -14.97 -16.94
N GLU A 60 13.22 -15.62 -16.97
CA GLU A 60 14.02 -15.83 -18.19
C GLU A 60 13.31 -16.72 -19.23
N ASP A 61 12.41 -17.60 -18.78
CA ASP A 61 11.78 -18.67 -19.58
C ASP A 61 10.40 -18.34 -20.16
N TYR A 62 10.03 -17.07 -20.32
CA TYR A 62 8.77 -16.74 -21.01
C TYR A 62 9.00 -16.54 -22.51
N PRO A 63 8.77 -17.56 -23.37
CA PRO A 63 8.47 -17.28 -24.76
C PRO A 63 7.17 -16.47 -24.74
N TYR A 64 7.12 -15.45 -25.58
CA TYR A 64 5.97 -14.59 -25.83
C TYR A 64 4.62 -15.38 -25.74
N ILE A 65 4.03 -15.34 -24.54
CA ILE A 65 2.65 -15.61 -24.11
C ILE A 65 2.14 -17.09 -24.15
N THR A 66 1.38 -17.67 -23.20
CA THR A 66 0.10 -17.28 -22.55
C THR A 66 -0.20 -18.24 -21.38
N ILE A 67 -0.40 -17.75 -20.14
CA ILE A 67 -1.10 -18.54 -19.11
C ILE A 67 -2.60 -18.45 -19.38
N PRO A 68 -3.35 -19.57 -19.49
CA PRO A 68 -4.80 -19.51 -19.56
C PRO A 68 -5.35 -18.90 -18.25
N ASN A 69 -6.05 -17.77 -18.35
CA ASN A 69 -6.57 -16.91 -17.26
C ASN A 69 -5.60 -15.92 -16.58
N ILE A 70 -4.35 -15.76 -17.04
CA ILE A 70 -3.54 -14.58 -16.68
C ILE A 70 -3.07 -13.92 -17.98
N ASN A 71 -3.70 -12.80 -18.32
CA ASN A 71 -3.31 -11.99 -19.46
C ASN A 71 -1.97 -11.27 -19.15
N LEU A 72 -0.86 -12.01 -19.31
CA LEU A 72 0.54 -11.59 -19.10
C LEU A 72 1.07 -10.61 -20.16
N TYR A 73 0.23 -10.13 -21.09
CA TYR A 73 0.62 -9.30 -22.23
C TYR A 73 1.07 -7.85 -21.88
N CYS A 74 1.48 -7.56 -20.64
CA CYS A 74 1.89 -6.20 -20.26
C CYS A 74 3.09 -6.16 -19.28
N TYR A 75 4.01 -7.11 -19.36
CA TYR A 75 5.30 -6.96 -18.68
C TYR A 75 6.22 -6.09 -19.56
N PRO A 76 6.93 -5.06 -19.05
CA PRO A 76 7.13 -4.60 -17.67
C PRO A 76 6.07 -3.60 -17.14
N TRP A 77 5.08 -3.21 -17.94
CA TRP A 77 4.05 -2.20 -17.62
C TRP A 77 3.34 -2.37 -16.27
N PHE A 78 3.22 -3.60 -15.76
CA PHE A 78 2.69 -3.87 -14.42
C PHE A 78 3.43 -3.09 -13.31
N LEU A 79 4.77 -3.08 -13.35
CA LEU A 79 5.60 -2.37 -12.38
C LEU A 79 5.32 -0.85 -12.43
N GLY A 80 4.98 -0.33 -13.61
CA GLY A 80 4.68 1.09 -13.84
C GLY A 80 3.32 1.52 -13.30
N ARG A 81 2.48 0.58 -12.84
CA ARG A 81 1.20 0.86 -12.17
C ARG A 81 1.35 1.11 -10.67
N VAL A 82 2.48 0.74 -10.07
CA VAL A 82 2.71 0.86 -8.62
C VAL A 82 2.85 2.33 -8.20
N CYS A 83 3.74 3.08 -8.83
CA CYS A 83 3.88 4.52 -8.61
C CYS A 83 4.61 5.20 -9.78
N SER A 84 4.61 6.54 -9.81
CA SER A 84 5.33 7.33 -10.82
C SER A 84 6.83 7.02 -10.87
N ARG A 85 7.46 6.79 -9.70
CA ARG A 85 8.88 6.48 -9.59
C ARG A 85 9.24 5.14 -10.23
N TRP A 86 8.45 4.09 -9.97
CA TRP A 86 8.68 2.78 -10.58
C TRP A 86 8.51 2.85 -12.10
N ARG A 87 7.50 3.59 -12.56
CA ARG A 87 7.30 3.86 -13.99
C ARG A 87 8.50 4.56 -14.62
N GLN A 88 9.03 5.60 -13.99
CA GLN A 88 10.22 6.30 -14.48
C GLN A 88 11.42 5.36 -14.58
N ILE A 89 11.72 4.60 -13.51
CA ILE A 89 12.85 3.67 -13.49
C ILE A 89 12.73 2.64 -14.60
N MET A 90 11.53 2.11 -14.87
CA MET A 90 11.35 1.17 -15.97
C MET A 90 11.62 1.78 -17.35
N TRP A 91 11.16 3.01 -17.58
CA TRP A 91 11.42 3.71 -18.84
C TRP A 91 12.91 4.00 -19.04
N GLU A 92 13.62 4.26 -17.95
CA GLU A 92 15.05 4.52 -17.92
C GLU A 92 15.91 3.24 -17.93
N THR A 93 15.30 2.05 -17.88
CA THR A 93 16.02 0.77 -17.85
C THR A 93 15.74 -0.04 -19.12
N PRO A 94 16.57 0.12 -20.19
CA PRO A 94 16.39 -0.61 -21.45
C PRO A 94 16.37 -2.14 -21.32
N ARG A 95 17.06 -2.70 -20.31
CA ARG A 95 17.14 -4.15 -20.06
C ARG A 95 15.81 -4.82 -19.64
N LEU A 96 14.76 -4.03 -19.36
CA LEU A 96 13.43 -4.54 -19.02
C LEU A 96 12.54 -4.78 -20.26
N TRP A 97 13.03 -4.45 -21.45
CA TRP A 97 12.36 -4.56 -22.74
C TRP A 97 13.13 -5.51 -23.65
#